data_AF-A0A7W6BA96-F1
#
_entry.id   AF-A0A7W6BA96-F1
#
_cell.length_a   1.000
_cell.length_b   1.000
_cell.length_c   1.000
_cell.angle_alpha   90.00
_cell.angle_beta   90.00
_cell.angle_gamma   90.00
#
_symmetry.space_group_name_H-M   'P 1'
#
loop_
_entity.id
_entity.type
_entity.pdbx_description
1 polymer ?
#
loop_
_entity_poly.entity_id
_entity_poly.type
_entity_poly.pdbx_seq_one_letter_code
_entity_poly.pdbx_strand_id
1 'polypeptide(L)'
;MRDLVREKVIKLNSVARRPTIEEFLAFDGAHCRNIYRALPDDWQCPGCLRTKYQVLRWTTLFPHIPSARRPGWAGGYHTHHDHAGDRYRWMIPPSWFSPRFEPTVICEQCNSADASAKRKLNLPKDFSFTPFEIRQFVIAHAHGKHLIDYRVAQAIFDAVATLGEANAFAMK
;
A
#
# COMPACT_ATOMS: atom_id res chain seq x y z
N MET A 1 23.69 -13.10 5.40
CA MET A 1 23.44 -11.97 6.33
C MET A 1 22.01 -12.06 6.85
N ARG A 2 21.79 -11.87 8.15
CA ARG A 2 20.44 -11.87 8.75
C ARG A 2 19.72 -10.56 8.42
N ASP A 3 18.50 -10.64 7.91
CA ASP A 3 17.64 -9.48 7.71
C ASP A 3 16.86 -9.18 9.01
N LEU A 4 17.50 -8.39 9.88
CA LEU A 4 16.95 -8.04 11.19
C LEU A 4 15.61 -7.30 11.11
N VAL A 5 15.36 -6.57 10.01
CA VAL A 5 14.08 -5.88 9.80
C VAL A 5 12.98 -6.89 9.52
N ARG A 6 13.25 -7.85 8.62
CA ARG A 6 12.33 -8.95 8.33
C ARG A 6 12.02 -9.78 9.57
N GLU A 7 13.04 -10.21 10.31
CA GLU A 7 12.88 -11.00 11.54
C GLU A 7 12.02 -10.28 12.59
N LYS A 8 12.24 -8.97 12.77
CA LYS A 8 11.44 -8.14 13.68
C LYS A 8 9.97 -8.10 13.24
N VAL A 9 9.68 -7.96 11.95
CA VAL A 9 8.30 -7.95 11.45
C VAL A 9 7.63 -9.31 11.64
N ILE A 10 8.34 -10.41 11.39
CA ILE A 10 7.84 -11.77 11.63
C ILE A 10 7.46 -11.95 13.10
N LYS A 11 8.34 -11.55 14.02
CA LYS A 11 8.08 -11.64 15.47
C LYS A 11 6.90 -10.76 15.91
N LEU A 12 6.74 -9.58 15.33
CA LEU A 12 5.59 -8.71 15.63
C LEU A 12 4.28 -9.31 15.11
N ASN A 13 4.32 -9.94 13.93
CA ASN A 13 3.15 -10.54 13.31
C ASN A 13 2.69 -11.82 14.02
N SER A 14 3.61 -12.62 14.59
CA SER A 14 3.27 -13.86 15.30
C SER A 14 2.46 -13.65 16.58
N VAL A 15 2.48 -12.43 17.14
CA VAL A 15 1.73 -12.03 18.33
C VAL A 15 0.65 -10.99 18.01
N ALA A 16 0.29 -10.83 16.73
CA ALA A 16 -0.71 -9.85 16.31
C ALA A 16 -2.08 -10.18 16.92
N ARG A 17 -2.64 -9.20 17.66
CA ARG A 17 -3.98 -9.30 18.22
C ARG A 17 -5.02 -9.35 17.10
N ARG A 18 -6.01 -10.21 17.26
CA ARG A 18 -7.18 -10.33 16.37
C ARG A 18 -8.39 -9.62 17.00
N PRO A 19 -9.15 -8.84 16.23
CA PRO A 19 -10.36 -8.19 16.73
C PRO A 19 -11.45 -9.23 16.98
N THR A 20 -12.31 -9.00 17.97
CA THR A 20 -13.60 -9.69 18.01
C THR A 20 -14.52 -9.17 16.91
N ILE A 21 -15.63 -9.86 16.65
CA ILE A 21 -16.64 -9.36 15.70
C ILE A 21 -17.23 -8.04 16.16
N GLU A 22 -17.53 -7.88 17.45
CA GLU A 22 -18.02 -6.63 18.04
C GLU A 22 -17.01 -5.48 17.86
N GLU A 23 -15.71 -5.73 18.11
CA GLU A 23 -14.66 -4.73 17.89
C GLU A 23 -14.53 -4.33 16.42
N PHE A 24 -14.68 -5.30 15.50
CA PHE A 24 -14.67 -5.03 14.07
C PHE A 24 -15.88 -4.21 13.63
N LEU A 25 -17.09 -4.58 14.07
CA LEU A 25 -18.32 -3.86 13.75
C LEU A 25 -18.36 -2.45 14.37
N ALA A 26 -17.68 -2.25 15.50
CA ALA A 26 -17.55 -0.93 16.12
C ALA A 26 -16.55 -0.01 15.41
N PHE A 27 -15.71 -0.52 14.50
CA PHE A 27 -14.73 0.30 13.78
C PHE A 27 -15.39 1.11 12.67
N ASP A 28 -15.20 2.44 12.69
CA ASP A 28 -15.88 3.38 11.79
C ASP A 28 -15.00 3.93 10.65
N GLY A 29 -13.77 3.40 10.51
CA GLY A 29 -12.78 3.89 9.54
C GLY A 29 -11.91 5.05 10.03
N ALA A 30 -12.14 5.60 11.23
CA ALA A 30 -11.34 6.67 11.82
C ALA A 30 -11.09 7.85 10.85
N HIS A 31 -9.83 8.24 10.63
CA HIS A 31 -9.45 9.36 9.76
C HIS A 31 -9.80 9.15 8.27
N CYS A 32 -10.06 7.90 7.86
CA CYS A 32 -10.43 7.54 6.49
C CYS A 32 -11.89 7.02 6.40
N ARG A 33 -12.75 7.40 7.36
CA ARG A 33 -14.16 6.95 7.46
C ARG A 33 -14.97 7.04 6.17
N ASN A 34 -14.76 8.09 5.37
CA ASN A 34 -15.53 8.27 4.14
C ASN A 34 -15.16 7.21 3.09
N ILE A 35 -13.86 6.93 2.93
CA ILE A 35 -13.38 5.86 2.05
C ILE A 35 -13.87 4.52 2.59
N TYR A 36 -13.67 4.26 3.88
CA TYR A 36 -14.06 2.99 4.50
C TYR A 36 -15.54 2.64 4.32
N ARG A 37 -16.43 3.63 4.51
CA ARG A 37 -17.89 3.49 4.35
C ARG A 37 -18.34 3.33 2.89
N ALA A 38 -17.60 3.91 1.95
CA ALA A 38 -17.93 3.81 0.53
C ALA A 38 -17.55 2.45 -0.09
N LEU A 39 -16.62 1.72 0.54
CA LEU A 39 -16.26 0.37 0.10
C LEU A 39 -17.35 -0.65 0.43
N PRO A 40 -17.61 -1.65 -0.43
CA PRO A 40 -18.55 -2.72 -0.11
C PRO A 40 -18.04 -3.59 1.05
N ASP A 41 -18.93 -4.31 1.73
CA ASP A 41 -18.57 -5.09 2.92
C ASP A 41 -17.63 -6.26 2.63
N ASP A 42 -17.75 -6.85 1.45
CA ASP A 42 -16.90 -7.91 0.92
C ASP A 42 -15.61 -7.39 0.26
N TRP A 43 -15.34 -6.08 0.35
CA TRP A 43 -14.15 -5.49 -0.25
C TRP A 43 -12.86 -6.18 0.22
N GLN A 44 -12.01 -6.45 -0.76
CA GLN A 44 -10.64 -6.93 -0.56
C GLN A 44 -9.66 -5.96 -1.17
N CYS A 45 -8.56 -5.72 -0.47
CA CYS A 45 -7.49 -4.87 -0.98
C CYS A 45 -6.93 -5.46 -2.28
N PRO A 46 -6.98 -4.77 -3.43
CA PRO A 46 -6.49 -5.33 -4.68
C PRO A 46 -4.96 -5.58 -4.63
N GLY A 47 -4.24 -4.88 -3.75
CA GLY A 47 -2.80 -5.07 -3.54
C GLY A 47 -2.38 -6.21 -2.62
N CYS A 48 -3.26 -6.76 -1.78
CA CYS A 48 -2.86 -7.84 -0.85
C CYS A 48 -3.97 -8.85 -0.52
N LEU A 49 -5.15 -8.70 -1.11
CA LEU A 49 -6.35 -9.52 -0.93
C LEU A 49 -6.90 -9.60 0.50
N ARG A 50 -6.39 -8.77 1.42
CA ARG A 50 -6.97 -8.69 2.77
C ARG A 50 -8.35 -8.08 2.73
N THR A 51 -9.29 -8.70 3.44
CA THR A 51 -10.62 -8.15 3.71
C THR A 51 -10.55 -6.94 4.65
N LYS A 52 -11.63 -6.15 4.74
CA LYS A 52 -11.77 -5.08 5.75
C LYS A 52 -11.39 -5.55 7.17
N TYR A 53 -11.84 -6.75 7.54
CA TYR A 53 -11.52 -7.36 8.83
C TYR A 53 -10.02 -7.61 9.00
N GLN A 54 -9.37 -8.22 8.00
CA GLN A 54 -7.94 -8.56 8.04
C GLN A 54 -7.01 -7.34 7.95
N VAL A 55 -7.49 -6.20 7.46
CA VAL A 55 -6.75 -4.93 7.44
C VAL A 55 -6.63 -4.32 8.84
N LEU A 56 -7.62 -4.53 9.72
CA LEU A 56 -7.65 -3.95 11.05
C LEU A 56 -6.49 -4.46 11.91
N ARG A 57 -5.75 -3.52 12.51
CA ARG A 57 -4.49 -3.76 13.23
C ARG A 57 -4.53 -3.13 14.61
N TRP A 58 -4.17 -3.89 15.64
CA TRP A 58 -3.95 -3.33 16.97
C TRP A 58 -2.59 -2.63 17.00
N THR A 59 -2.58 -1.34 17.30
CA THR A 59 -1.36 -0.50 17.23
C THR A 59 -1.44 0.68 18.19
N THR A 60 -0.35 1.43 18.32
CA THR A 60 -0.35 2.73 18.99
C THR A 60 -1.01 3.77 18.09
N LEU A 61 -2.14 4.31 18.53
CA LEU A 61 -2.79 5.48 17.95
C LEU A 61 -2.08 6.75 18.40
N PHE A 62 -2.04 7.75 17.53
CA PHE A 62 -1.41 9.06 17.77
C PHE A 62 0.02 8.98 18.34
N PRO A 63 0.94 8.21 17.71
CA PRO A 63 2.27 7.96 18.26
C PRO A 63 3.10 9.24 18.47
N HIS A 64 2.82 10.31 17.71
CA HIS A 64 3.55 11.58 17.79
C HIS A 64 2.93 12.60 18.76
N ILE A 65 1.78 12.29 19.39
CA ILE A 65 1.10 13.21 20.30
C ILE A 65 1.06 12.55 21.69
N PRO A 66 2.00 12.87 22.61
CA PRO A 66 2.13 12.16 23.88
C PRO A 66 0.83 12.10 24.71
N SER A 67 0.08 13.20 24.76
CA SER A 67 -1.18 13.30 25.52
C SER A 67 -2.34 12.46 24.95
N ALA A 68 -2.28 12.11 23.66
CA ALA A 68 -3.32 11.33 22.98
C ALA A 68 -2.87 9.89 22.66
N ARG A 69 -1.60 9.55 22.93
CA ARG A 69 -0.99 8.26 22.62
C ARG A 69 -1.67 7.15 23.40
N ARG A 70 -2.31 6.21 22.71
CA ARG A 70 -2.99 5.06 23.32
C ARG A 70 -3.03 3.86 22.37
N PRO A 71 -3.12 2.61 22.87
CA PRO A 71 -3.36 1.47 22.01
C PRO A 71 -4.79 1.50 21.46
N GLY A 72 -4.99 0.96 20.26
CA GLY A 72 -6.32 0.83 19.65
C GLY A 72 -6.29 0.20 18.26
N TRP A 73 -7.48 -0.02 17.71
CA TRP A 73 -7.67 -0.54 16.35
C TRP A 73 -7.44 0.57 15.31
N ALA A 74 -6.63 0.25 14.30
CA ALA A 74 -6.41 1.11 13.15
C ALA A 74 -6.55 0.32 11.84
N GLY A 75 -7.15 0.94 10.84
CA GLY A 75 -7.21 0.44 9.47
C GLY A 75 -7.27 1.62 8.51
N GLY A 76 -6.15 1.92 7.84
CA GLY A 76 -6.09 2.98 6.84
C GLY A 76 -6.42 2.50 5.44
N TYR A 77 -7.09 3.35 4.66
CA TYR A 77 -7.49 3.12 3.28
C TYR A 77 -7.12 4.36 2.46
N HIS A 78 -6.51 4.15 1.30
CA HIS A 78 -5.98 5.22 0.46
C HIS A 78 -6.38 5.00 -0.99
N THR A 79 -6.77 6.07 -1.68
CA THR A 79 -6.78 6.07 -3.14
C THR A 79 -5.33 6.04 -3.61
N HIS A 80 -4.97 4.96 -4.28
CA HIS A 80 -3.68 4.74 -4.92
C HIS A 80 -3.81 5.00 -6.40
N HIS A 81 -2.91 5.81 -6.93
CA HIS A 81 -2.92 6.24 -8.33
C HIS A 81 -1.49 6.32 -8.84
N ASP A 82 -1.35 6.38 -10.16
CA ASP A 82 -0.05 6.56 -10.78
C ASP A 82 0.46 8.00 -10.60
N HIS A 83 1.49 8.16 -9.76
CA HIS A 83 2.16 9.44 -9.52
C HIS A 83 2.84 10.07 -10.74
N ALA A 84 2.93 9.36 -11.87
CA ALA A 84 3.52 9.92 -13.10
C ALA A 84 2.76 11.15 -13.61
N GLY A 85 1.46 11.23 -13.32
CA GLY A 85 0.61 12.37 -13.67
C GLY A 85 0.70 13.55 -12.70
N ASP A 86 1.26 13.37 -11.50
CA ASP A 86 1.27 14.42 -10.47
C ASP A 86 2.11 15.62 -10.88
N ARG A 87 3.15 15.43 -11.71
CA ARG A 87 3.98 16.52 -12.26
C ARG A 87 3.24 17.40 -13.26
N TYR A 88 2.18 16.89 -13.88
CA TYR A 88 1.50 17.53 -15.00
C TYR A 88 0.05 17.92 -14.71
N ARG A 89 -0.44 17.60 -13.50
CA ARG A 89 -1.85 17.79 -13.07
C ARG A 89 -2.39 19.21 -13.27
N TRP A 90 -1.52 20.21 -13.37
CA TRP A 90 -1.87 21.62 -13.58
C TRP A 90 -1.35 22.21 -14.89
N MET A 91 -0.61 21.46 -15.70
CA MET A 91 0.17 22.01 -16.83
C MET A 91 -0.16 21.38 -18.18
N ILE A 92 -0.75 20.19 -18.24
CA ILE A 92 -0.97 19.49 -19.51
C ILE A 92 -2.40 18.91 -19.56
N PRO A 93 -3.10 19.00 -20.71
CA PRO A 93 -4.38 18.32 -20.90
C PRO A 93 -4.27 16.80 -20.64
N PRO A 94 -5.32 16.15 -20.11
CA PRO A 94 -5.32 14.71 -19.80
C PRO A 94 -4.88 13.79 -20.96
N SER A 95 -4.98 14.26 -22.21
CA SER A 95 -4.66 13.51 -23.42
C SER A 95 -3.18 13.16 -23.62
N TRP A 96 -2.27 13.77 -22.86
CA TRP A 96 -0.81 13.56 -23.02
C TRP A 96 -0.20 12.67 -21.94
N PHE A 97 -0.99 12.26 -20.96
CA PHE A 97 -0.56 11.38 -19.89
C PHE A 97 -1.51 10.19 -19.79
N SER A 98 -0.99 9.00 -20.11
CA SER A 98 -1.70 7.75 -19.84
C SER A 98 -1.17 7.16 -18.54
N PRO A 99 -1.95 7.15 -17.44
CA PRO A 99 -1.54 6.46 -16.23
C PRO A 99 -1.35 4.97 -16.52
N ARG A 100 -0.40 4.31 -15.83
CA ARG A 100 -0.20 2.86 -15.97
C ARG A 100 -1.38 2.04 -15.43
N PHE A 101 -2.20 2.63 -14.55
CA PHE A 101 -3.37 2.00 -13.96
C PHE A 101 -4.37 3.04 -13.44
N GLU A 102 -5.65 2.68 -13.44
CA GLU A 102 -6.72 3.50 -12.90
C GLU A 102 -6.60 3.69 -11.37
N PRO A 103 -6.94 4.87 -10.83
CA PRO A 103 -6.99 5.09 -9.39
C PRO A 103 -7.87 4.05 -8.70
N THR A 104 -7.37 3.45 -7.62
CA THR A 104 -8.11 2.44 -6.87
C THR A 104 -7.82 2.51 -5.38
N VAL A 105 -8.76 2.07 -4.54
CA VAL A 105 -8.55 2.07 -3.09
C VAL A 105 -7.73 0.84 -2.69
N ILE A 106 -6.68 1.05 -1.90
CA ILE A 106 -5.87 0.00 -1.25
C ILE A 106 -5.75 0.25 0.24
N CYS A 107 -5.32 -0.77 1.00
CA CYS A 107 -5.02 -0.61 2.42
C CYS A 107 -3.71 0.17 2.64
N GLU A 108 -3.58 0.81 3.79
CA GLU A 108 -2.40 1.58 4.22
C GLU A 108 -1.10 0.78 4.14
N GLN A 109 -1.12 -0.52 4.41
CA GLN A 109 0.09 -1.34 4.34
C GLN A 109 0.57 -1.57 2.90
N CYS A 110 -0.34 -1.68 1.92
CA CYS A 110 0.03 -1.73 0.50
C CYS A 110 0.58 -0.38 0.03
N ASN A 111 -0.09 0.72 0.41
CA ASN A 111 0.38 2.08 0.09
C ASN A 111 1.78 2.33 0.68
N SER A 112 2.00 1.91 1.93
CA SER A 112 3.30 2.00 2.58
C SER A 112 4.35 1.09 1.95
N ALA A 113 3.96 -0.07 1.41
CA ALA A 113 4.87 -0.99 0.72
C ALA A 113 5.39 -0.39 -0.60
N ASP A 114 4.53 0.25 -1.40
CA ASP A 114 4.95 1.02 -2.58
C ASP A 114 5.98 2.09 -2.20
N ALA A 115 5.65 2.97 -1.27
CA ALA A 115 6.55 4.04 -0.83
C ALA A 115 7.87 3.49 -0.24
N SER A 116 7.82 2.37 0.48
CA SER A 116 9.01 1.75 1.06
C SER A 116 9.91 1.10 0.02
N ALA A 117 9.33 0.42 -0.98
CA ALA A 117 10.06 -0.15 -2.11
C ALA A 117 10.79 0.95 -2.89
N LYS A 118 10.07 2.00 -3.29
CA LYS A 118 10.65 3.13 -4.03
C LYS A 118 11.81 3.77 -3.29
N ARG A 119 11.64 4.05 -1.99
CA ARG A 119 12.72 4.63 -1.16
C ARG A 119 13.90 3.68 -0.97
N LYS A 120 13.66 2.39 -0.74
CA LYS A 120 14.72 1.41 -0.48
C LYS A 120 15.58 1.14 -1.73
N LEU A 121 14.95 1.15 -2.89
CA LEU A 121 15.57 0.86 -4.19
C LEU A 121 15.96 2.12 -4.97
N ASN A 122 15.70 3.31 -4.40
CA ASN A 122 15.96 4.61 -5.04
C ASN A 122 15.28 4.76 -6.42
N LEU A 123 14.03 4.31 -6.53
CA LEU A 123 13.24 4.41 -7.76
C LEU A 123 12.73 5.86 -7.99
N PRO A 124 12.36 6.23 -9.23
CA PRO A 124 11.81 7.55 -9.53
C PRO A 124 10.60 7.90 -8.65
N LYS A 125 10.50 9.16 -8.22
CA LYS A 125 9.44 9.63 -7.30
C LYS A 125 8.04 9.57 -7.91
N ASP A 126 7.98 9.73 -9.22
CA ASP A 126 6.80 9.71 -10.07
C ASP A 126 6.41 8.28 -10.52
N PHE A 127 7.23 7.28 -10.23
CA PHE A 127 6.85 5.89 -10.43
C PHE A 127 5.91 5.42 -9.30
N SER A 128 4.98 4.54 -9.65
CA SER A 128 4.10 3.84 -8.69
C SER A 128 3.89 2.41 -9.14
N PHE A 129 4.00 1.45 -8.22
CA PHE A 129 3.63 0.06 -8.52
C PHE A 129 2.11 -0.05 -8.64
N THR A 130 1.62 -0.79 -9.63
CA THR A 130 0.19 -1.11 -9.70
C THR A 130 -0.23 -1.98 -8.52
N PRO A 131 -1.52 -2.04 -8.13
CA PRO A 131 -1.97 -2.96 -7.08
C PRO A 131 -1.57 -4.41 -7.36
N PHE A 132 -1.62 -4.85 -8.62
CA PHE A 132 -1.23 -6.20 -8.99
C PHE A 132 0.28 -6.43 -8.79
N GLU A 133 1.11 -5.46 -9.16
CA GLU A 133 2.55 -5.50 -8.91
C GLU A 133 2.87 -5.52 -7.41
N ILE A 134 2.19 -4.67 -6.61
CA ILE A 134 2.33 -4.67 -5.14
C ILE A 134 2.09 -6.06 -4.58
N ARG A 135 1.04 -6.75 -5.04
CA ARG A 135 0.70 -8.11 -4.60
C ARG A 135 1.83 -9.10 -4.78
N GLN A 136 2.65 -8.95 -5.81
CA GLN A 136 3.73 -9.88 -6.11
C GLN A 136 4.89 -9.77 -5.12
N PHE A 137 5.16 -8.56 -4.59
CA PHE A 137 6.29 -8.35 -3.68
C PHE A 137 5.89 -8.17 -2.21
N VAL A 138 4.60 -8.14 -1.88
CA VAL A 138 4.14 -8.12 -0.47
C VAL A 138 3.70 -9.50 -0.02
N ILE A 139 4.22 -9.94 1.13
CA ILE A 139 3.64 -11.07 1.86
C ILE A 139 2.70 -10.48 2.91
N ALA A 140 1.41 -10.64 2.66
CA ALA A 140 0.36 -10.12 3.51
C ALA A 140 0.24 -10.93 4.81
N HIS A 141 -0.09 -10.24 5.91
CA HIS A 141 -0.41 -10.88 7.18
C HIS A 141 -1.69 -10.26 7.72
N ALA A 142 -2.70 -11.10 8.03
CA ALA A 142 -3.92 -10.64 8.67
C ALA A 142 -3.58 -9.96 10.00
N HIS A 143 -4.15 -8.78 10.24
CA HIS A 143 -3.91 -7.96 11.44
C HIS A 143 -2.44 -7.61 11.71
N GLY A 144 -1.57 -7.80 10.71
CA GLY A 144 -0.12 -7.62 10.81
C GLY A 144 0.43 -6.65 9.76
N LYS A 145 1.74 -6.47 9.80
CA LYS A 145 2.49 -5.69 8.81
C LYS A 145 2.85 -6.56 7.62
N HIS A 146 2.98 -5.95 6.44
CA HIS A 146 3.51 -6.64 5.27
C HIS A 146 5.01 -6.91 5.41
N LEU A 147 5.45 -8.06 4.92
CA LEU A 147 6.84 -8.28 4.55
C LEU A 147 7.00 -7.84 3.10
N ILE A 148 8.11 -7.19 2.77
CA ILE A 148 8.38 -6.67 1.43
C ILE A 148 9.57 -7.43 0.85
N ASP A 149 9.38 -8.02 -0.33
CA ASP A 149 10.44 -8.59 -1.14
C ASP A 149 10.99 -7.53 -2.10
N TYR A 150 12.05 -6.85 -1.69
CA TYR A 150 12.67 -5.80 -2.50
C TYR A 150 13.32 -6.35 -3.78
N ARG A 151 13.65 -7.64 -3.87
CA ARG A 151 14.19 -8.23 -5.09
C ARG A 151 13.11 -8.34 -6.15
N VAL A 152 11.92 -8.80 -5.76
CA VAL A 152 10.76 -8.87 -6.67
C VAL A 152 10.32 -7.47 -7.09
N ALA A 153 10.28 -6.51 -6.15
CA ALA A 153 9.96 -5.12 -6.48
C ALA A 153 10.94 -4.51 -7.49
N GLN A 154 12.25 -4.77 -7.35
CA GLN A 154 13.26 -4.33 -8.33
C GLN A 154 13.04 -4.98 -9.70
N ALA A 155 12.86 -6.30 -9.75
CA ALA A 155 12.64 -7.02 -11.00
C ALA A 155 11.41 -6.53 -11.77
N ILE A 156 10.33 -6.18 -11.05
CA ILE A 156 9.14 -5.56 -11.65
C ILE A 156 9.47 -4.19 -12.23
N PHE A 157 10.17 -3.35 -11.47
CA PHE A 157 10.56 -2.02 -11.96
C PHE A 157 11.43 -2.12 -13.21
N ASP A 158 12.44 -2.99 -13.20
CA ASP A 158 13.33 -3.20 -14.34
C ASP A 158 12.55 -3.64 -15.58
N ALA A 159 11.61 -4.59 -15.43
CA ALA A 159 10.76 -5.03 -16.53
C ALA A 159 9.88 -3.89 -17.10
N VAL A 160 9.33 -3.04 -16.24
CA VAL A 160 8.54 -1.88 -16.67
C VAL A 160 9.42 -0.85 -17.39
N ALA A 161 10.63 -0.60 -16.88
CA ALA A 161 11.57 0.34 -17.50
C ALA A 161 11.98 -0.13 -18.91
N THR A 162 12.30 -1.42 -19.07
CA THR A 162 12.64 -2.00 -20.38
C THR A 162 11.46 -1.95 -21.37
N LEU A 163 10.23 -2.18 -20.92
CA LEU A 163 9.03 -2.04 -21.77
C LEU A 163 8.80 -0.58 -22.19
N GLY A 164 9.07 0.38 -21.30
CA GLY A 164 9.02 1.81 -21.60
C GLY A 164 10.02 2.22 -22.68
N GLU A 165 11.25 1.72 -22.59
CA GLU A 165 12.30 1.97 -23.59
C GLU A 165 11.96 1.33 -24.96
N ALA A 166 11.44 0.10 -24.96
CA ALA A 166 11.03 -0.59 -26.19
C ALA A 166 9.87 0.13 -26.91
N ASN A 167 8.87 0.60 -26.16
CA ASN A 167 7.75 1.37 -26.72
C ASN A 167 8.20 2.73 -27.27
N ALA A 168 9.16 3.40 -26.62
CA ALA A 168 9.72 4.67 -27.10
C ALA A 168 10.55 4.50 -28.40
N PHE A 169 11.15 3.32 -28.62
CA PHE A 169 11.87 3.00 -29.85
C PHE A 169 10.92 2.64 -31.01
N ALA A 170 9.81 1.94 -30.73
CA ALA A 170 8.83 1.53 -31.73
C ALA A 170 7.95 2.69 -32.27
N MET A 171 7.96 3.85 -31.62
CA MET A 171 7.24 5.07 -32.06
C MET A 171 8.14 6.08 -32.79
N LYS A 172 9.39 5.72 -33.10
CA LYS A 172 10.29 6.48 -33.99
C LYS A 172 10.28 5.88 -35.39
#